data_AF-A0A4R6V7S3-F1
#
_entry.id   AF-A0A4R6V7S3-F1
#
_cell.length_a   1.000
_cell.length_b   1.000
_cell.length_c   1.000
_cell.angle_alpha   90.00
_cell.angle_beta   90.00
_cell.angle_gamma   90.00
#
_symmetry.space_group_name_H-M   'P 1'
#
loop_
_entity.id
_entity.type
_entity.pdbx_description
1 polymer ?
#
loop_
_entity_poly.entity_id
_entity_poly.type
_entity_poly.pdbx_seq_one_letter_code
_entity_poly.pdbx_strand_id
1 'polypeptide(L)'
;MSRTPEVEAVLHGPELQPLYALAGELQVLGLDARVDASVLTVDAVVPVEMAIRDGSHTSAFQRAVLRPDPHTRRPWWWLLWPEETYKFGTVAPELTRNLPAERTRDMARRIRNTLLLASPLT
;
A
#
# COMPACT_ATOMS: atom_id res chain seq x y z
N MET A 1 9.99 38.49 11.97
CA MET A 1 10.47 37.10 11.92
C MET A 1 9.52 36.33 11.03
N SER A 2 9.87 36.22 9.75
CA SER A 2 9.03 35.62 8.71
C SER A 2 9.07 34.10 8.86
N ARG A 3 7.90 33.48 9.05
CA ARG A 3 7.75 32.02 9.02
C ARG A 3 7.97 31.54 7.58
N THR A 4 8.95 30.66 7.39
CA THR A 4 9.31 30.06 6.11
C THR A 4 8.19 29.13 5.63
N PRO A 5 7.48 29.42 4.53
CA PRO A 5 6.40 28.56 4.00
C PRO A 5 6.91 27.27 3.32
N GLU A 6 8.22 27.10 3.15
CA GLU A 6 8.80 25.94 2.46
C GLU A 6 8.74 24.63 3.26
N VAL A 7 8.67 24.68 4.59
CA VAL A 7 8.73 23.45 5.41
C VAL A 7 7.37 22.74 5.49
N GLU A 8 6.25 23.47 5.39
CA GLU A 8 4.91 22.86 5.35
C GLU A 8 4.54 22.32 3.96
N ALA A 9 5.11 22.88 2.89
CA ALA A 9 4.90 22.40 1.52
C ALA A 9 5.53 21.01 1.27
N VAL A 10 6.57 20.65 2.03
CA VAL A 10 7.23 19.33 1.96
C VAL A 10 6.36 18.23 2.56
N LEU A 11 5.46 18.55 3.50
CA LEU A 11 4.58 17.59 4.15
C LEU A 11 3.31 17.27 3.31
N HIS A 12 3.03 18.07 2.28
CA HIS A 12 1.80 17.97 1.47
C HIS A 12 2.03 18.23 -0.03
N GLY A 13 3.15 17.77 -0.58
CA GLY A 13 3.37 17.82 -2.03
C GLY A 13 2.24 17.11 -2.80
N PRO A 14 1.93 17.53 -4.06
CA PRO A 14 0.89 16.91 -4.87
C PRO A 14 1.11 15.40 -5.11
N GLU A 15 2.34 14.93 -4.96
CA GLU A 15 2.74 13.52 -5.08
C GLU A 15 2.34 12.68 -3.87
N LEU A 16 2.11 13.30 -2.70
CA LEU A 16 1.71 12.61 -1.47
C LEU A 16 0.19 12.43 -1.37
N GLN A 17 -0.59 13.29 -2.03
CA GLN A 17 -2.06 13.19 -2.00
C GLN A 17 -2.58 11.80 -2.42
N PRO A 18 -2.07 11.17 -3.49
CA PRO A 18 -2.50 9.82 -3.85
C PRO A 18 -2.11 8.75 -2.81
N LEU A 19 -0.99 8.92 -2.10
CA LEU A 19 -0.56 8.01 -1.02
C LEU A 19 -1.52 8.07 0.17
N TYR A 20 -1.81 9.28 0.65
CA TYR A 20 -2.75 9.45 1.75
C TYR A 20 -4.18 9.05 1.38
N ALA A 21 -4.61 9.32 0.15
CA ALA A 21 -5.90 8.85 -0.35
C ALA A 21 -5.98 7.32 -0.37
N LEU A 22 -4.91 6.65 -0.81
CA LEU A 22 -4.87 5.19 -0.83
C LEU A 22 -4.85 4.61 0.59
N ALA A 23 -4.00 5.13 1.47
CA ALA A 23 -3.95 4.71 2.86
C ALA A 23 -5.30 4.89 3.56
N GLY A 24 -5.99 6.02 3.34
CA GLY A 24 -7.32 6.27 3.88
C GLY A 24 -8.36 5.27 3.38
N GLU A 25 -8.40 4.96 2.08
CA GLU A 25 -9.32 3.97 1.53
C GLU A 25 -9.02 2.55 2.06
N LEU A 26 -7.75 2.19 2.26
CA LEU A 26 -7.36 0.91 2.86
C LEU A 26 -7.81 0.81 4.32
N GLN A 27 -7.67 1.89 5.09
CA GLN A 27 -8.15 1.99 6.47
C GLN A 27 -9.68 1.89 6.55
N VAL A 28 -10.42 2.56 5.66
CA VAL A 28 -11.88 2.44 5.55
C VAL A 28 -12.31 1.00 5.24
N LEU A 29 -11.47 0.24 4.52
CA LEU A 29 -11.69 -1.17 4.23
C LEU A 29 -11.22 -2.12 5.37
N GLY A 30 -10.74 -1.57 6.48
CA GLY A 30 -10.37 -2.29 7.70
C GLY A 30 -8.91 -2.73 7.78
N LEU A 31 -8.04 -2.32 6.85
CA LEU A 31 -6.61 -2.65 6.89
C LEU A 31 -5.84 -1.65 7.76
N ASP A 32 -4.77 -2.09 8.44
CA ASP A 32 -3.78 -1.15 8.99
C ASP A 32 -2.91 -0.68 7.83
N ALA A 33 -3.00 0.61 7.47
CA ALA A 33 -2.25 1.18 6.36
C ALA A 33 -1.46 2.43 6.77
N ARG A 34 -0.20 2.52 6.33
CA ARG A 34 0.75 3.57 6.70
C ARG A 34 1.50 4.10 5.50
N VAL A 35 1.64 5.41 5.41
CA VAL A 35 2.40 6.08 4.34
C VAL A 35 3.85 6.23 4.77
N ASP A 36 4.77 5.82 3.90
CA ASP A 36 6.18 6.21 3.95
C ASP A 36 6.45 7.22 2.82
N ALA A 37 6.46 8.50 3.20
CA ALA A 37 6.66 9.61 2.27
C ALA A 37 8.11 9.70 1.77
N SER A 38 9.08 9.09 2.45
CA SER A 38 10.49 9.16 2.06
C SER A 38 10.80 8.37 0.79
N VAL A 39 10.00 7.33 0.53
CA VAL A 39 10.14 6.42 -0.62
C VAL A 39 8.84 6.27 -1.43
N LEU A 40 7.84 7.12 -1.15
CA LEU A 40 6.53 7.15 -1.82
C LEU A 40 5.80 5.80 -1.82
N THR A 41 5.68 5.20 -0.64
CA THR A 41 5.00 3.89 -0.46
C THR A 41 3.85 3.96 0.54
N VAL A 42 2.94 2.99 0.43
CA VAL A 42 1.88 2.70 1.39
C VAL A 42 2.01 1.24 1.81
N ASP A 43 2.27 1.01 3.09
CA ASP A 43 2.26 -0.31 3.69
C ASP A 43 0.82 -0.66 4.12
N ALA A 44 0.40 -1.90 3.93
CA ALA A 44 -0.94 -2.39 4.25
C ALA A 44 -0.86 -3.78 4.90
N VAL A 45 -1.53 -3.95 6.04
CA VAL A 45 -1.54 -5.18 6.83
C VAL A 45 -2.98 -5.58 7.14
N VAL A 46 -3.29 -6.87 7.03
CA VAL A 46 -4.56 -7.41 7.51
C VAL A 46 -4.50 -7.55 9.03
N PRO A 47 -5.39 -6.89 9.79
CA PRO A 47 -5.47 -7.11 11.22
C PRO A 47 -5.90 -8.55 11.52
N VAL A 48 -5.34 -9.13 12.59
CA VAL A 48 -5.59 -10.54 12.99
C VAL A 48 -7.08 -10.83 13.13
N GLU A 49 -7.87 -9.89 13.64
CA GLU A 49 -9.32 -10.03 13.82
C GLU A 49 -10.08 -10.21 12.49
N MET A 50 -9.63 -9.55 11.42
CA MET A 50 -10.20 -9.73 10.08
C MET A 50 -9.76 -11.05 9.47
N ALA A 51 -8.54 -11.49 9.75
CA ALA A 51 -8.02 -12.76 9.26
C ALA A 51 -8.81 -13.94 9.87
N ILE A 52 -9.08 -13.89 11.19
CA ILE A 52 -9.85 -14.92 11.92
C ILE A 52 -11.27 -15.07 11.36
N ARG A 53 -11.91 -13.97 10.94
CA ARG A 53 -13.29 -13.97 10.44
C ARG A 53 -13.46 -14.81 9.16
N ASP A 54 -12.42 -14.89 8.34
CA ASP A 54 -12.41 -15.69 7.11
C ASP A 54 -11.71 -17.06 7.32
N GLY A 55 -11.45 -17.45 8.58
CA GLY A 55 -10.81 -18.72 8.92
C GLY A 55 -9.30 -18.78 8.66
N SER A 56 -8.67 -17.65 8.33
CA SER A 56 -7.25 -17.55 7.99
C SER A 56 -6.46 -16.94 9.14
N HIS A 57 -5.46 -17.66 9.68
CA HIS A 57 -4.52 -17.09 10.67
C HIS A 57 -3.37 -16.33 9.99
N THR A 58 -3.64 -15.52 8.96
CA THR A 58 -2.60 -14.84 8.18
C THR A 58 -2.42 -13.38 8.62
N SER A 59 -1.27 -13.06 9.20
CA SER A 59 -0.77 -11.68 9.24
C SER A 59 -0.06 -11.37 7.92
N ALA A 60 -0.81 -11.09 6.85
CA ALA A 60 -0.25 -10.71 5.56
C ALA A 60 0.11 -9.22 5.57
N PHE A 61 1.37 -8.90 5.26
CA PHE A 61 1.85 -7.54 5.00
C PHE A 61 2.06 -7.38 3.50
N GLN A 62 1.61 -6.26 2.92
CA GLN A 62 1.93 -5.83 1.57
C GLN A 62 2.41 -4.39 1.56
N ARG A 63 3.24 -4.07 0.57
CA ARG A 63 3.67 -2.70 0.30
C ARG A 63 3.21 -2.29 -1.10
N ALA A 64 2.41 -1.24 -1.18
CA ALA A 64 2.07 -0.55 -2.42
C ALA A 64 3.07 0.57 -2.69
N VAL A 65 3.70 0.55 -3.86
CA VAL A 65 4.65 1.60 -4.27
C VAL A 65 3.99 2.47 -5.34
N LEU A 66 3.96 3.79 -5.13
CA LEU A 66 3.47 4.73 -6.14
C LEU A 66 4.61 5.09 -7.09
N ARG A 67 4.36 4.99 -8.40
CA ARG A 67 5.27 5.45 -9.44
C ARG A 67 4.52 6.27 -10.48
N PRO A 68 5.17 7.17 -11.21
CA PRO A 68 4.59 7.80 -12.40
C PRO A 68 4.61 6.82 -13.58
N ASP A 69 3.51 6.75 -14.33
CA ASP A 69 3.41 5.85 -15.48
C ASP A 69 4.21 6.46 -16.63
N PRO A 70 5.15 5.72 -17.24
CA PRO A 70 6.02 6.29 -18.26
C PRO A 70 5.26 6.76 -19.52
N HIS A 71 4.07 6.20 -19.78
CA HIS A 71 3.25 6.55 -20.94
C HIS A 71 2.21 7.62 -20.62
N THR A 72 1.54 7.54 -19.47
CA THR A 72 0.43 8.46 -19.14
C THR A 72 0.83 9.58 -18.18
N ARG A 73 2.02 9.48 -17.56
CA ARG A 73 2.49 10.31 -16.44
C ARG A 73 1.53 10.39 -15.25
N ARG A 74 0.52 9.52 -15.21
CA ARG A 74 -0.38 9.40 -14.07
C ARG A 74 0.26 8.54 -12.98
N PRO A 75 -0.06 8.79 -11.70
CA PRO A 75 0.36 7.90 -10.63
C PRO A 75 -0.23 6.49 -10.84
N TRP A 76 0.60 5.45 -10.82
CA TRP A 76 0.24 4.02 -10.87
C TRP A 76 0.99 3.27 -9.77
N TRP A 77 0.60 2.01 -9.54
CA TRP A 77 0.97 1.32 -8.31
C TRP A 77 1.41 -0.11 -8.56
N TRP A 78 2.39 -0.55 -7.79
CA TRP A 78 2.92 -1.91 -7.83
C TRP A 78 2.72 -2.47 -6.43
N LEU A 79 2.36 -3.74 -6.34
CA LEU A 79 2.36 -4.45 -5.08
C LEU A 79 3.67 -5.19 -4.93
N LEU A 80 4.27 -5.02 -3.76
CA LEU A 80 5.42 -5.74 -3.29
C LEU A 80 4.92 -6.71 -2.23
N TRP A 81 5.13 -8.00 -2.47
CA TRP A 81 5.05 -9.02 -1.43
C TRP A 81 6.40 -9.07 -0.73
N PRO A 82 6.50 -8.70 0.54
CA PRO A 82 7.73 -8.90 1.29
C PRO A 82 7.80 -10.34 1.85
N GLU A 83 7.16 -11.31 1.15
CA GLU A 83 6.96 -12.71 1.55
C GLU A 83 7.89 -13.13 2.67
N GLU A 84 7.35 -13.37 3.87
CA GLU A 84 7.88 -14.20 4.98
C GLU A 84 9.42 -14.38 5.10
N THR A 85 10.19 -13.37 4.72
CA THR A 85 11.64 -13.34 4.77
C THR A 85 12.13 -12.16 5.58
N TYR A 86 11.22 -11.36 6.14
CA TYR A 86 11.61 -10.43 7.19
C TYR A 86 12.06 -11.15 8.49
N LYS A 87 11.83 -12.46 8.61
CA LYS A 87 12.45 -13.29 9.67
C LYS A 87 13.71 -14.05 9.24
N PHE A 88 13.93 -14.32 7.95
CA PHE A 88 15.02 -15.20 7.49
C PHE A 88 15.80 -14.77 6.23
N GLY A 89 15.54 -13.59 5.66
CA GLY A 89 16.52 -12.80 4.89
C GLY A 89 16.98 -13.30 3.51
N THR A 90 16.20 -14.09 2.75
CA THR A 90 16.75 -14.66 1.49
C THR A 90 15.86 -14.68 0.24
N VAL A 91 14.66 -14.11 0.24
CA VAL A 91 13.78 -14.10 -0.95
C VAL A 91 13.61 -12.67 -1.43
N ALA A 92 13.90 -12.46 -2.72
CA ALA A 92 13.67 -11.18 -3.37
C ALA A 92 12.16 -10.93 -3.42
N PRO A 93 11.71 -9.72 -3.09
CA PRO A 93 10.28 -9.46 -2.99
C PRO A 93 9.61 -9.56 -4.36
N GLU A 94 8.47 -10.26 -4.42
CA GLU A 94 7.71 -10.39 -5.66
C GLU A 94 7.00 -9.06 -5.98
N LEU A 95 7.25 -8.55 -7.18
CA LEU A 95 6.69 -7.29 -7.69
C LEU A 95 5.57 -7.58 -8.67
N THR A 96 4.32 -7.35 -8.27
CA THR A 96 3.16 -7.43 -9.16
C THR A 96 2.74 -6.02 -9.59
N ARG A 97 2.94 -5.68 -10.87
CA ARG A 97 2.38 -4.46 -11.47
C ARG A 97 0.86 -4.55 -11.46
N ASN A 98 0.20 -3.59 -10.83
CA ASN A 98 -1.24 -3.47 -10.94
C ASN A 98 -1.61 -2.60 -12.13
N LEU A 99 -2.73 -2.95 -12.77
CA LEU A 99 -3.34 -2.09 -13.78
C LEU A 99 -3.69 -0.74 -13.14
N PRO A 100 -3.51 0.38 -13.86
CA PRO A 100 -3.99 1.69 -13.42
C PRO A 100 -5.44 1.59 -12.96
N ALA A 101 -5.74 2.17 -11.80
CA ALA A 101 -7.10 2.32 -11.33
C ALA A 101 -7.51 3.78 -11.51
N GLU A 102 -8.67 4.00 -12.14
CA GLU A 102 -9.22 5.36 -12.29
C GLU A 102 -9.63 5.96 -10.93
N ARG A 103 -9.96 5.09 -9.96
CA ARG A 103 -10.35 5.47 -8.60
C ARG A 103 -9.47 4.76 -7.58
N THR A 104 -8.98 5.52 -6.61
CA THR A 104 -8.19 5.03 -5.48
C THR A 104 -8.88 3.92 -4.70
N ARG A 105 -10.21 4.01 -4.54
CA ARG A 105 -11.02 3.01 -3.85
C ARG A 105 -11.01 1.63 -4.52
N ASP A 106 -11.03 1.58 -5.85
CA ASP A 106 -11.04 0.30 -6.59
C ASP A 106 -9.71 -0.42 -6.42
N MET A 107 -8.62 0.34 -6.34
CA MET A 107 -7.30 -0.16 -6.02
C MET A 107 -7.21 -0.68 -4.59
N ALA A 108 -7.69 0.09 -3.61
CA ALA A 108 -7.73 -0.34 -2.23
C ALA A 108 -8.51 -1.67 -2.04
N ARG A 109 -9.61 -1.84 -2.79
CA ARG A 109 -10.36 -3.11 -2.83
C ARG A 109 -9.55 -4.26 -3.41
N ARG A 110 -8.81 -4.04 -4.50
CA ARG A 110 -7.92 -5.06 -5.08
C ARG A 110 -6.86 -5.49 -4.07
N ILE A 111 -6.17 -4.52 -3.45
CA ILE A 111 -5.15 -4.78 -2.42
C ILE A 111 -5.73 -5.60 -1.28
N ARG A 112 -6.88 -5.17 -0.73
CA ARG A 112 -7.57 -5.91 0.33
C ARG A 112 -7.90 -7.34 -0.09
N ASN A 113 -8.50 -7.52 -1.26
CA ASN A 113 -8.88 -8.86 -1.73
C ASN A 113 -7.65 -9.73 -1.93
N THR A 114 -6.58 -9.20 -2.52
CA THR A 114 -5.32 -9.91 -2.70
C THR A 114 -4.71 -10.31 -1.35
N LEU A 115 -4.72 -9.42 -0.35
CA LEU A 115 -4.28 -9.71 1.01
C LEU A 115 -5.10 -10.80 1.71
N LEU A 116 -6.44 -10.79 1.54
CA LEU A 116 -7.32 -11.81 2.11
C LEU A 116 -7.19 -13.17 1.39
N LEU A 117 -6.95 -13.14 0.08
CA LEU A 117 -6.88 -14.34 -0.77
C LEU A 117 -5.50 -15.00 -0.78
N ALA A 118 -4.42 -14.30 -0.43
CA ALA A 118 -3.08 -14.90 -0.35
C ALA A 118 -2.85 -15.77 0.90
N SER A 119 -3.93 -16.32 1.45
CA SER A 119 -3.85 -17.45 2.35
C SER A 119 -3.41 -18.68 1.54
N PRO A 120 -2.30 -19.36 1.90
CA PRO A 120 -2.02 -20.65 1.31
C PRO A 120 -3.15 -21.60 1.73
N LEU A 121 -3.92 -22.08 0.77
CA LEU A 121 -4.67 -23.32 0.91
C LEU A 121 -3.63 -24.44 1.12
N THR A 122 -3.25 -24.71 2.37
CA THR A 122 -2.66 -25.99 2.76
C THR A 122 -3.73 -27.07 2.77
#